data_AF-A0A7X5VLT2-F1
#
_entry.id   AF-A0A7X5VLT2-F1
#
_cell.length_a   1.000
_cell.length_b   1.000
_cell.length_c   1.000
_cell.angle_alpha   90.00
_cell.angle_beta   90.00
_cell.angle_gamma   90.00
#
_symmetry.space_group_name_H-M   'P 1'
#
loop_
_entity.id
_entity.type
_entity.pdbx_description
1 polymer ?
#
loop_
_entity_poly.entity_id
_entity_poly.type
_entity_poly.pdbx_seq_one_letter_code
_entity_poly.pdbx_strand_id
1 'polypeptide(L)' 'SRAGLKDPNRPIGSFIFSGPTGVGKTELARALARFLFADEKALIRVDMSEYMEKFSVSRL' A
#
# COMPACT_ATOMS: atom_id res chain seq x y z
N SER A 1 -11.66 2.43 11.82
CA SER A 1 -12.96 2.67 11.17
C SER A 1 -14.01 2.85 12.25
N ARG A 2 -14.58 4.05 12.40
CA ARG A 2 -15.43 4.43 13.55
C ARG A 2 -16.76 3.69 13.67
N ALA A 3 -17.14 2.87 12.70
CA ALA A 3 -18.45 2.21 12.65
C ALA A 3 -18.44 0.71 13.03
N GLY A 4 -17.31 0.11 13.41
CA GLY A 4 -17.25 -1.31 13.84
C GLY A 4 -17.56 -2.37 12.76
N LEU A 5 -17.95 -1.96 11.55
CA LEU A 5 -18.33 -2.83 10.42
C LEU A 5 -17.15 -3.49 9.68
N LYS A 6 -15.98 -3.64 10.31
CA LYS A 6 -14.79 -4.21 9.67
C LYS A 6 -14.74 -5.72 9.93
N ASP A 7 -14.69 -6.50 8.86
CA ASP A 7 -14.31 -7.92 8.95
C ASP A 7 -12.85 -8.02 9.44
N PRO A 8 -12.57 -8.70 10.58
CA PRO A 8 -11.22 -8.83 11.11
C PRO A 8 -10.28 -9.60 10.17
N ASN A 9 -10.81 -10.44 9.26
CA ASN A 9 -10.02 -11.22 8.31
C ASN A 9 -9.69 -10.45 7.03
N ARG A 10 -10.10 -9.18 6.91
CA ARG A 10 -9.87 -8.37 5.70
C ARG A 10 -9.03 -7.12 5.99
N PRO A 11 -8.23 -6.66 5.02
CA PRO A 11 -7.54 -5.37 5.11
C PRO A 11 -8.52 -4.21 5.35
N ILE A 12 -8.05 -3.12 5.96
CA ILE A 12 -8.86 -1.90 6.17
C ILE A 12 -9.30 -1.29 4.82
N GLY A 13 -8.47 -1.46 3.79
CA GLY A 13 -8.78 -1.11 2.41
C GLY A 13 -7.77 -1.78 1.47
N SER A 14 -8.20 -2.11 0.25
CA SER A 14 -7.35 -2.60 -0.82
C SER A 14 -7.55 -1.69 -2.02
N PHE A 15 -6.48 -1.09 -2.52
CA PHE A 15 -6.53 -0.08 -3.57
C PHE A 15 -5.60 -0.48 -4.71
N ILE A 16 -6.01 -0.17 -5.94
CA ILE A 16 -5.15 -0.21 -7.12
C ILE A 16 -5.12 1.19 -7.70
N PHE A 17 -3.95 1.81 -7.71
CA PHE A 17 -3.74 3.11 -8.35
C PHE A 17 -3.18 2.90 -9.74
N SER A 18 -3.94 3.28 -10.77
CA SER A 18 -3.53 3.18 -12.17
C SER A 18 -3.61 4.55 -12.85
N GLY A 19 -2.65 4.84 -13.71
CA GLY A 19 -2.55 6.12 -14.43
C GLY A 19 -1.11 6.43 -14.87
N PRO A 20 -0.88 7.52 -15.62
CA PRO A 20 0.45 7.90 -16.13
C PRO A 20 1.49 8.11 -15.02
N THR A 21 2.78 8.04 -15.35
CA THR A 21 3.85 8.35 -14.41
C THR A 21 3.78 9.82 -13.97
N GLY A 22 4.13 10.11 -12.71
CA GLY A 22 4.14 11.46 -12.17
C GLY A 22 2.81 11.99 -11.60
N VAL A 23 1.68 11.30 -11.83
CA VAL A 23 0.35 11.76 -11.35
C VAL A 23 0.10 11.62 -9.83
N GLY A 24 1.12 11.24 -9.04
CA GLY A 24 1.02 11.21 -7.58
C GLY A 24 0.56 9.89 -6.93
N LYS A 25 0.52 8.77 -7.66
CA LYS A 25 0.12 7.45 -7.11
C LYS A 25 0.84 7.07 -5.82
N THR A 26 2.16 7.21 -5.78
CA THR A 26 2.99 6.92 -4.60
C THR A 26 2.78 7.93 -3.48
N GLU A 27 2.48 9.18 -3.81
CA GLU A 27 2.25 10.22 -2.82
C GLU A 27 0.92 10.02 -2.08
N LEU A 28 -0.11 9.54 -2.81
CA LEU A 28 -1.37 9.16 -2.20
C LEU A 28 -1.18 8.02 -1.18
N ALA A 29 -0.32 7.04 -1.47
CA ALA A 29 0.01 5.99 -0.51
C ALA A 29 0.69 6.53 0.76
N ARG A 30 1.64 7.48 0.63
CA ARG A 30 2.27 8.16 1.79
C ARG A 30 1.26 8.98 2.59
N ALA A 31 0.38 9.72 1.91
CA ALA A 31 -0.69 10.47 2.55
C ALA A 31 -1.66 9.56 3.33
N LEU A 32 -2.00 8.38 2.78
CA LEU A 32 -2.83 7.39 3.47
C LEU A 32 -2.14 6.83 4.72
N ALA A 33 -0.83 6.56 4.68
CA ALA A 33 -0.08 6.11 5.85
C ALA A 33 -0.14 7.16 6.99
N ARG A 34 0.15 8.43 6.65
CA ARG A 34 0.03 9.56 7.59
C ARG A 34 -1.39 9.70 8.15
N PHE A 35 -2.41 9.60 7.31
CA PHE A 35 -3.80 9.78 7.72
C PHE A 35 -4.33 8.64 8.60
N LEU A 36 -4.00 7.38 8.27
CA LEU A 36 -4.54 6.21 8.96
C LEU A 36 -3.76 5.84 10.21
N PHE A 37 -2.44 6.05 10.21
CA PHE A 37 -1.54 5.58 11.28
C PHE A 37 -0.81 6.70 12.02
N ALA A 38 -1.06 7.97 11.65
CA ALA A 38 -0.37 9.14 12.20
C ALA A 38 1.17 9.09 12.06
N ASP A 39 1.67 8.22 11.19
CA ASP A 39 3.10 8.03 10.93
C ASP A 39 3.31 7.71 9.46
N GLU A 40 4.16 8.49 8.80
CA GLU A 40 4.55 8.27 7.42
C GLU A 40 5.46 7.03 7.28
N LYS A 41 6.24 6.71 8.32
CA LYS A 41 7.14 5.56 8.36
C LYS A 41 6.40 4.23 8.52
N ALA A 42 5.10 4.27 8.81
CA ALA A 42 4.24 3.10 8.79
C ALA A 42 4.01 2.55 7.36
N LEU A 43 4.46 3.27 6.32
CA LEU A 43 4.43 2.77 4.94
C LEU A 43 5.57 1.78 4.69
N ILE A 44 5.22 0.51 4.53
CA ILE A 44 6.15 -0.51 3.99
C ILE A 44 6.17 -0.38 2.47
N ARG A 45 7.33 -0.07 1.90
CA ARG A 45 7.54 0.04 0.45
C ARG A 45 8.20 -1.21 -0.09
N VAL A 46 7.56 -1.86 -1.05
CA VAL A 46 8.12 -2.97 -1.83
C VAL A 46 8.36 -2.50 -3.25
N ASP A 47 9.58 -2.62 -3.75
CA ASP A 47 9.89 -2.35 -5.16
C ASP A 47 9.59 -3.57 -6.01
N MET A 48 8.47 -3.53 -6.74
CA MET A 48 8.04 -4.66 -7.57
C MET A 48 8.98 -4.97 -8.74
N SER A 49 9.86 -4.03 -9.11
CA SER A 49 10.85 -4.26 -10.17
C SER A 49 11.88 -5.32 -9.74
N GLU A 50 12.15 -5.45 -8.44
CA GLU A 50 13.03 -6.47 -7.88
C GLU A 50 12.42 -7.89 -7.93
N TYR A 51 11.10 -7.97 -8.17
CA TYR A 51 10.33 -9.22 -8.11
C TYR A 51 9.74 -9.67 -9.45
N MET A 52 10.26 -9.17 -10.58
CA MET A 52 9.74 -9.52 -11.91
C MET A 52 10.04 -10.97 -12.32
N GLU A 53 11.14 -11.55 -11.81
CA GLU A 53 11.56 -12.91 -12.13
C GLU A 53 10.76 -13.96 -11.35
N LYS A 54 10.35 -15.08 -11.97
CA LYS A 54 9.49 -16.09 -11.32
C LYS A 54 10.02 -16.64 -10.00
N PHE A 55 11.34 -16.70 -9.82
CA PHE A 55 11.98 -17.24 -8.61
C PHE A 55 12.25 -16.18 -7.54
N SER A 56 12.07 -14.90 -7.85
CA SER A 56 12.33 -13.78 -6.93
C SER A 56 11.32 -13.71 -5.78
N VAL A 57 10.12 -14.28 -5.95
CA VAL A 57 9.04 -14.31 -4.96
C VAL A 57 9.45 -15.02 -3.66
N SER A 58 10.42 -15.94 -3.72
CA SER A 58 10.94 -16.64 -2.54
C SER A 58 11.66 -15.73 -1.53
N ARG A 59 11.94 -14.47 -1.89
CA ARG A 59 12.63 -13.48 -1.04
C ARG A 59 11.67 -12.55 -0.29
N LEU A 60 10.36 -12.62 -0.56
CA LEU A 60 9.28 -11.90 0.14
C LEU A 60 8.81 -12.71 1.36
#